data_AF-A0A1Q9Q2J8-F1
#
_entry.id   AF-A0A1Q9Q2J8-F1
#
_cell.length_a   1.000
_cell.length_b   1.000
_cell.length_c   1.000
_cell.angle_alpha   90.00
_cell.angle_beta   90.00
_cell.angle_gamma   90.00
#
_symmetry.space_group_name_H-M   'P 1'
#
loop_
_entity.id
_entity.type
_entity.pdbx_description
1 polymer ?
#
loop_
_entity_poly.entity_id
_entity_poly.type
_entity_poly.pdbx_seq_one_letter_code
_entity_poly.pdbx_strand_id
1 'polypeptide(L)'
;MCAMTELELLGYKLKDSYKKQLNQSLIARQKHTERRKLEKEQKIYDEDNFFYYIEGYTGSGFPYGITREEMQEIDQSFPSQPDRKDGKVFWDDEDLPF
;
A
#
# COMPACT_ATOMS: atom_id res chain seq x y z
N MET A 1 22.41 13.58 5.79
CA MET A 1 23.78 13.93 6.21
C MET A 1 24.60 14.61 5.10
N CYS A 2 24.29 14.40 3.81
CA CYS A 2 25.06 14.92 2.66
C CYS A 2 25.33 16.44 2.68
N ALA A 3 24.30 17.26 2.89
CA ALA A 3 24.46 18.72 2.91
C ALA A 3 25.40 19.23 4.01
N MET A 4 25.46 18.54 5.16
CA MET A 4 26.34 18.95 6.26
C MET A 4 27.81 18.73 5.92
N THR A 5 28.11 17.57 5.31
CA THR A 5 29.46 17.23 4.86
C THR A 5 29.92 18.14 3.72
N GLU A 6 29.02 18.53 2.81
CA GLU A 6 29.31 19.50 1.75
C GLU A 6 29.71 20.87 2.32
N LEU A 7 29.03 21.34 3.37
CA LEU A 7 29.39 22.59 4.03
C LEU A 7 30.78 22.54 4.66
N GLU A 8 31.18 21.41 5.25
CA GLU A 8 32.53 21.23 5.79
C GLU A 8 33.60 21.22 4.69
N LEU A 9 33.30 20.59 3.55
CA LEU A 9 34.18 20.60 2.37
C LEU A 9 34.35 22.00 1.78
N LEU A 10 33.31 22.85 1.87
CA LEU A 10 33.37 24.27 1.50
C LEU A 10 34.10 25.14 2.55
N GLY A 11 34.60 24.54 3.63
CA GLY A 11 35.42 25.22 4.65
C GLY A 11 34.65 25.78 5.85
N TYR A 12 33.35 25.51 5.97
CA TYR A 12 32.58 25.95 7.13
C TYR A 12 32.88 25.08 8.35
N LYS A 13 33.24 25.72 9.47
CA LYS A 13 33.50 25.03 10.75
C LYS A 13 32.20 24.81 11.52
N LEU A 14 31.65 23.61 11.41
CA LEU A 14 30.48 23.20 12.18
C LEU A 14 30.89 22.61 13.54
N LYS A 15 30.17 22.98 14.59
CA LYS A 15 30.45 22.51 15.96
C LYS A 15 30.09 21.03 16.11
N ASP A 16 30.97 20.25 16.73
CA ASP A 16 30.74 18.81 16.93
C ASP A 16 29.51 18.49 17.78
N SER A 17 29.15 19.37 18.72
CA SER A 17 27.92 19.22 19.49
C SER A 17 26.67 19.24 18.60
N TYR A 18 26.69 20.07 17.56
CA TYR A 18 25.59 20.19 16.61
C TYR A 18 25.49 18.94 15.71
N LYS A 19 26.64 18.42 15.23
CA LYS A 19 26.70 17.13 14.50
C LYS A 19 26.07 15.99 15.30
N LYS A 20 26.42 15.90 16.58
CA LYS A 20 25.90 14.86 17.49
C LYS A 20 24.39 14.98 17.70
N GLN A 21 23.89 16.18 17.97
CA GLN A 21 22.44 16.41 18.12
C GLN A 21 21.67 16.08 16.84
N LEU A 22 22.21 16.45 15.68
CA LEU A 22 21.58 16.18 14.39
C LEU A 22 21.55 14.68 14.07
N ASN A 23 22.63 13.95 14.37
CA ASN A 23 22.63 12.50 14.25
C ASN A 23 21.62 11.83 15.20
N GLN A 24 21.54 12.29 16.45
CA GLN A 24 20.58 11.77 17.42
C GLN A 24 19.14 12.00 16.98
N SER A 25 18.82 13.18 16.43
CA SER A 25 17.47 13.48 15.95
C SER A 25 17.09 12.63 14.72
N LEU A 26 18.03 12.37 13.82
CA LEU A 26 17.83 11.47 12.68
C LEU A 26 17.57 10.03 13.13
N ILE A 27 18.36 9.51 14.06
CA ILE A 27 18.17 8.16 14.63
C ILE A 27 16.81 8.07 15.34
N ALA A 28 16.45 9.08 16.13
CA ALA A 28 15.15 9.13 16.81
C ALA A 28 13.98 9.13 15.82
N ARG A 29 14.09 9.91 14.73
CA ARG A 29 13.09 9.95 13.65
C ARG A 29 12.96 8.61 12.94
N GLN A 30 14.08 7.96 12.62
CA GLN A 30 14.06 6.62 12.02
C GLN A 30 13.36 5.63 12.94
N LYS A 31 13.77 5.55 14.22
CA LYS A 31 13.12 4.66 15.21
C LYS A 31 11.62 4.92 15.34
N HIS A 32 11.21 6.18 15.36
CA HIS A 32 9.79 6.54 15.42
C HIS A 32 9.02 6.09 14.17
N THR A 33 9.66 6.15 13.00
CA THR A 33 9.05 5.74 11.72
C THR A 33 8.92 4.22 11.65
N GLU A 34 9.96 3.49 12.03
CA GLU A 34 9.94 2.03 12.14
C GLU A 34 8.88 1.56 13.13
N ARG A 35 8.79 2.20 14.31
CA ARG A 35 7.75 1.88 15.30
C ARG A 35 6.35 2.10 14.73
N ARG A 36 6.10 3.23 14.05
CA ARG A 36 4.81 3.49 13.40
C ARG A 36 4.50 2.49 12.28
N LYS A 37 5.52 2.01 11.56
CA LYS A 37 5.34 0.99 10.52
C LYS A 37 4.93 -0.34 11.15
N LEU A 38 5.62 -0.75 12.21
CA LEU A 38 5.29 -1.96 12.97
C LEU A 38 3.89 -1.88 13.61
N GLU A 39 3.54 -0.75 14.23
CA GLU A 39 2.19 -0.51 14.77
C GLU A 39 1.11 -0.56 13.69
N LYS A 40 1.40 -0.06 12.47
CA LYS A 40 0.46 -0.16 11.34
C LYS A 40 0.34 -1.58 10.83
N GLU A 41 1.44 -2.30 10.68
CA GLU A 41 1.41 -3.71 10.26
C GLU A 41 0.62 -4.54 11.28
N GLN A 42 0.87 -4.39 12.58
CA GLN A 42 0.09 -5.04 13.64
C GLN A 42 -1.40 -4.70 13.55
N LYS A 43 -1.76 -3.41 13.36
CA LYS A 43 -3.16 -3.01 13.15
C LYS A 43 -3.79 -3.58 11.89
N ILE A 44 -3.05 -3.75 10.79
CA ILE A 44 -3.57 -4.37 9.56
C ILE A 44 -3.85 -5.86 9.78
N TYR A 45 -3.08 -6.54 10.64
CA TYR A 45 -3.32 -7.94 10.98
C TYR A 45 -4.42 -8.13 12.05
N ASP A 46 -4.60 -7.16 12.95
CA ASP A 46 -5.65 -7.17 13.99
C ASP A 46 -6.99 -6.58 13.51
N GLU A 47 -6.99 -5.71 12.49
CA GLU A 47 -8.19 -5.35 11.74
C GLU A 47 -8.54 -6.53 10.85
N ASP A 48 -9.28 -7.50 11.40
CA ASP A 48 -9.97 -8.58 10.69
C ASP A 48 -10.54 -8.08 9.37
N ASN A 49 -9.76 -8.12 8.28
CA ASN A 49 -10.16 -8.13 6.87
C ASN A 49 -11.63 -7.71 6.63
N PHE A 50 -11.99 -6.47 6.99
CA PHE A 50 -13.40 -6.04 7.00
C PHE A 50 -13.75 -5.65 5.58
N PHE A 51 -14.01 -6.65 4.73
CA PHE A 51 -14.62 -6.44 3.44
C PHE A 51 -16.06 -5.99 3.67
N TYR A 52 -16.42 -4.84 3.13
CA TYR A 52 -17.79 -4.35 3.14
C TYR A 52 -18.59 -5.13 2.09
N TYR A 53 -19.45 -6.04 2.56
CA TYR A 53 -20.46 -6.67 1.73
C TYR A 53 -21.59 -5.66 1.49
N ILE A 54 -21.78 -5.26 0.23
CA ILE A 54 -22.93 -4.44 -0.16
C ILE A 54 -24.02 -5.41 -0.60
N GLU A 55 -24.92 -5.75 0.33
CA GLU A 55 -26.24 -6.29 -0.02
C GLU A 55 -27.17 -5.13 -0.27
N GLY A 56 -27.67 -5.01 -1.49
CA GLY A 56 -28.76 -4.11 -1.80
C GLY A 56 -29.82 -4.83 -2.60
N TYR A 57 -31.03 -4.28 -2.59
CA TYR A 57 -32.07 -4.66 -3.52
C TYR A 57 -32.20 -3.57 -4.58
N THR A 58 -32.34 -3.94 -5.84
CA THR A 58 -32.71 -2.99 -6.89
C THR A 58 -34.08 -2.38 -6.55
N GLY A 59 -34.45 -1.26 -7.19
CA GLY A 59 -35.78 -0.66 -7.02
C GLY A 59 -36.95 -1.61 -7.38
N SER A 60 -36.67 -2.70 -8.09
CA SER A 60 -37.60 -3.79 -8.41
C SER A 60 -37.53 -4.99 -7.45
N GLY A 61 -36.70 -4.94 -6.41
CA GLY A 61 -36.62 -5.97 -5.36
C GLY A 61 -35.68 -7.13 -5.68
N PHE A 62 -34.76 -7.00 -6.63
CA PHE A 62 -33.75 -8.04 -6.89
C PHE A 62 -32.51 -7.83 -6.03
N PRO A 63 -32.04 -8.84 -5.28
CA PRO A 63 -30.82 -8.71 -4.49
C PRO A 63 -29.60 -8.59 -5.41
N TYR A 64 -28.66 -7.72 -5.06
CA TYR A 64 -27.34 -7.65 -5.64
C TYR A 64 -26.29 -7.68 -4.52
N GLY A 65 -25.25 -8.48 -4.74
CA GLY A 65 -24.19 -8.79 -3.79
C GLY A 65 -23.65 -10.19 -4.08
N ILE A 66 -22.36 -10.42 -3.78
CA ILE A 66 -21.75 -11.76 -3.80
C ILE A 66 -21.15 -12.06 -2.43
N THR A 67 -21.32 -13.29 -1.97
CA THR A 67 -20.72 -13.79 -0.73
C THR A 67 -19.25 -14.14 -0.93
N ARG A 68 -18.50 -14.33 0.17
CA ARG A 68 -17.07 -14.69 0.11
C ARG A 68 -16.87 -16.08 -0.48
N GLU A 69 -17.81 -16.98 -0.23
CA GLU A 69 -17.87 -18.34 -0.75
C GLU A 69 -18.08 -18.28 -2.28
N GLU A 70 -19.06 -17.50 -2.74
CA GLU A 70 -19.31 -17.28 -4.17
C GLU A 70 -18.11 -16.62 -4.87
N MET A 71 -17.41 -15.68 -4.22
CA MET A 71 -16.20 -15.06 -4.76
C MET A 71 -15.06 -16.08 -4.99
N GLN A 72 -14.90 -17.06 -4.10
CA GLN A 72 -13.88 -18.11 -4.26
C GLN A 72 -14.21 -19.09 -5.38
N GLU A 73 -15.48 -19.30 -5.68
CA GLU A 73 -15.94 -20.11 -6.81
C GLU A 73 -15.80 -19.33 -8.13
N ILE A 74 -16.12 -18.04 -8.11
CA ILE A 74 -15.89 -17.06 -9.17
C ILE A 74 -14.41 -17.08 -9.57
N ASP A 75 -13.47 -16.89 -8.65
CA ASP A 75 -12.02 -16.89 -8.93
C ASP A 75 -11.51 -18.17 -9.64
N GLN A 76 -12.16 -19.32 -9.44
CA GLN A 76 -11.82 -20.58 -10.12
C GLN A 76 -12.40 -20.69 -11.54
N SER A 77 -13.44 -19.90 -11.83
CA SER A 77 -14.15 -19.89 -13.11
C SER A 77 -13.63 -18.83 -14.10
N PHE A 78 -12.88 -17.83 -13.64
CA PHE A 78 -12.21 -16.89 -14.54
C PHE A 78 -10.91 -17.52 -15.07
N PRO A 79 -10.69 -17.57 -16.40
CA PRO A 79 -9.39 -17.96 -16.92
C PRO A 79 -8.33 -17.00 -16.37
N SER A 80 -7.24 -17.56 -15.84
CA SER A 80 -6.12 -16.76 -15.32
C SER A 80 -5.74 -15.69 -16.33
N GLN A 81 -5.73 -14.42 -15.91
CA GLN A 81 -5.31 -13.32 -16.78
C GLN A 81 -3.98 -13.72 -17.45
N PRO A 82 -3.84 -13.55 -18.78
CA PRO A 82 -2.61 -13.89 -19.45
C PRO A 82 -1.46 -13.12 -18.80
N ASP A 83 -0.37 -13.82 -18.50
CA ASP A 83 0.85 -13.26 -17.91
C ASP A 83 1.22 -11.95 -18.63
N ARG A 84 1.05 -10.83 -17.94
CA ARG A 84 1.37 -9.51 -18.46
C ARG A 84 2.88 -9.41 -18.67
N LYS A 85 3.36 -9.67 -19.89
CA LYS A 85 4.75 -9.34 -20.22
C LYS A 85 4.92 -7.88 -20.66
N ASP A 86 3.88 -7.20 -21.15
CA ASP A 86 4.11 -5.93 -21.88
C ASP A 86 3.09 -4.81 -21.61
N GLY A 87 2.29 -4.89 -20.53
CA GLY A 87 1.50 -3.75 -20.03
C GLY A 87 0.40 -3.18 -20.96
N LYS A 88 0.03 -3.86 -22.06
CA LYS A 88 -1.17 -3.53 -22.84
C LYS A 88 -2.18 -4.65 -22.69
N VAL A 89 -3.31 -4.36 -22.04
CA VAL A 89 -4.50 -5.21 -22.11
C VAL A 89 -5.25 -4.78 -23.36
N PHE A 90 -5.22 -5.62 -24.40
CA PHE A 90 -6.13 -5.50 -25.53
C PHE A 90 -7.43 -6.15 -25.09
N TRP A 91 -8.45 -5.34 -24.83
CA TRP A 91 -9.81 -5.84 -24.67
C TRP A 91 -10.42 -5.87 -26.05
N ASP A 92 -10.72 -7.06 -26.56
CA ASP A 92 -11.53 -7.20 -27.76
C ASP A 92 -12.98 -6.83 -27.40
N ASP A 93 -13.64 -6.02 -28.23
CA ASP A 93 -15.01 -5.53 -27.92
C ASP A 93 -16.02 -6.69 -27.87
N GLU A 94 -15.67 -7.87 -28.40
CA GLU A 94 -16.47 -9.10 -28.29
C GLU A 94 -16.37 -9.82 -26.94
N ASP A 95 -15.36 -9.51 -26.10
CA ASP A 95 -15.14 -10.16 -24.79
C ASP A 95 -15.83 -9.41 -23.63
N LEU A 96 -16.56 -8.33 -23.91
CA LEU A 96 -17.33 -7.61 -22.90
C LEU A 96 -18.71 -8.28 -22.73
N PRO A 97 -19.09 -8.71 -21.52
CA PRO A 97 -20.48 -9.07 -21.26
C PRO A 97 -21.30 -7.78 -21.34
N PHE A 98 -22.04 -7.67 -22.45
CA PHE A 98 -23.05 -6.65 -22.83
C PHE A 98 -23.42 -5.58 -21.80
#